data_AF-A0A958TXX3-F1
#
_entry.id   AF-A0A958TXX3-F1
#
_cell.length_a   1.000
_cell.length_b   1.000
_cell.length_c   1.000
_cell.angle_alpha   90.00
_cell.angle_beta   90.00
_cell.angle_gamma   90.00
#
_symmetry.space_group_name_H-M   'P 1'
#
loop_
_entity.id
_entity.type
_entity.pdbx_description
1 polymer ?
#
loop_
_entity_poly.entity_id
_entity_poly.type
_entity_poly.pdbx_seq_one_letter_code
_entity_poly.pdbx_strand_id
1 'polypeptide(L)'
;VHQSASKFEALAERSFVTASFGKTFHNTGWKMGYCAAPEKLMKEFQKVHQFVVFCVNHPIQKAMATYLKDESHYLKLSSFYQQKRDFFLHLMKGSSFKIIPSKGTYFQMLDFSEISNENDIAFAERLTKEHKIATIPTSVFNEGRKNFKQIRVCFAKTDETLAQAAKILQQL
;
A
#
# COMPACT_ATOMS: atom_id res chain seq x y z
N VAL A 1 -11.36 -2.36 11.33
CA VAL A 1 -10.29 -2.42 12.36
C VAL A 1 -9.33 -3.55 12.00
N HIS A 2 -8.02 -3.32 12.03
CA HIS A 2 -7.01 -4.35 11.76
C HIS A 2 -7.04 -5.45 12.84
N GLN A 3 -6.89 -6.72 12.46
CA GLN A 3 -6.73 -7.84 13.37
C GLN A 3 -5.43 -8.55 13.00
N SER A 4 -4.42 -8.48 13.87
CA SER A 4 -3.16 -9.19 13.67
C SER A 4 -3.37 -10.70 13.88
N ALA A 5 -2.63 -11.52 13.13
CA ALA A 5 -2.56 -12.96 13.39
C ALA A 5 -2.13 -13.27 14.84
N SER A 6 -1.29 -12.41 15.44
CA SER A 6 -0.85 -12.54 16.84
C SER A 6 -1.99 -12.43 17.86
N LYS A 7 -3.16 -11.93 17.47
CA LYS A 7 -4.32 -11.84 18.36
C LYS A 7 -4.99 -13.21 18.58
N PHE A 8 -4.77 -14.16 17.68
CA PHE A 8 -5.38 -15.49 17.73
C PHE A 8 -4.31 -16.51 18.07
N GLU A 9 -4.42 -17.16 19.22
CA GLU A 9 -3.41 -18.09 19.76
C GLU A 9 -2.93 -19.11 18.72
N ALA A 10 -3.87 -19.85 18.12
CA ALA A 10 -3.57 -20.85 17.09
C ALA A 10 -2.94 -20.29 15.80
N LEU A 11 -3.03 -18.97 15.53
CA LEU A 11 -2.31 -18.33 14.42
C LEU A 11 -0.96 -17.79 14.89
N ALA A 12 -0.90 -17.22 16.09
CA ALA A 12 0.32 -16.67 16.68
C ALA A 12 1.42 -17.74 16.78
N GLU A 13 1.07 -18.97 17.14
CA GLU A 13 1.99 -20.10 17.27
C GLU A 13 2.67 -20.57 15.96
N ARG A 14 2.19 -20.09 14.80
CA ARG A 14 2.64 -20.57 13.48
C ARG A 14 2.76 -19.50 12.40
N SER A 15 2.76 -18.22 12.78
CA SER A 15 2.79 -17.11 11.84
C SER A 15 4.00 -16.21 12.06
N PHE A 16 4.53 -15.68 10.95
CA PHE A 16 5.37 -14.49 10.96
C PHE A 16 4.50 -13.25 10.75
N VAL A 17 4.62 -12.27 11.64
CA VAL A 17 4.16 -10.92 11.39
C VAL A 17 5.34 -10.13 10.82
N THR A 18 5.20 -9.63 9.60
CA THR A 18 6.22 -8.81 8.94
C THR A 18 5.79 -7.36 8.89
N ALA A 19 6.72 -6.45 9.15
CA ALA A 19 6.45 -5.02 9.22
C ALA A 19 7.57 -4.21 8.54
N SER A 20 7.21 -3.04 8.00
CA SER A 20 8.14 -2.15 7.31
C SER A 20 8.01 -0.73 7.83
N PHE A 21 9.06 -0.22 8.50
CA PHE A 21 9.12 1.18 8.90
C PHE A 21 9.11 2.11 7.69
N GLY A 22 9.73 1.68 6.59
CA GLY A 22 9.69 2.37 5.28
C GLY A 22 8.28 2.77 4.83
N LYS A 23 7.30 1.89 5.08
CA LYS A 23 5.90 2.10 4.70
C LYS A 23 5.13 2.89 5.75
N THR A 24 5.39 2.59 7.01
CA THR A 24 4.74 3.24 8.16
C THR A 24 5.10 4.72 8.26
N PHE A 25 6.38 5.08 8.07
CA PHE A 25 6.93 6.41 8.33
C PHE A 25 7.37 7.16 7.07
N HIS A 26 6.79 6.82 5.92
CA HIS A 26 6.99 7.53 4.64
C HIS A 26 8.46 7.63 4.18
N ASN A 27 9.32 6.70 4.60
CA ASN A 27 10.76 6.71 4.36
C ASN A 27 11.22 5.43 3.65
N THR A 28 10.53 5.03 2.58
CA THR A 28 10.74 3.74 1.89
C THR A 28 12.20 3.47 1.47
N GLY A 29 13.00 4.53 1.25
CA GLY A 29 14.42 4.43 0.93
C GLY A 29 15.31 3.95 2.08
N TRP A 30 14.85 4.02 3.33
CA TRP A 30 15.62 3.62 4.51
C TRP A 30 15.71 2.09 4.68
N LYS A 31 14.87 1.34 3.97
CA LYS A 31 14.90 -0.13 3.91
C LYS A 31 14.97 -0.83 5.28
N MET A 32 14.26 -0.27 6.27
CA MET A 32 14.17 -0.86 7.61
C MET A 32 12.80 -1.54 7.82
N GLY A 33 12.83 -2.72 8.42
CA GLY A 33 11.66 -3.50 8.79
C GLY A 33 12.02 -4.52 9.87
N TYR A 34 11.03 -5.28 10.31
CA TYR A 34 11.22 -6.35 11.26
C TYR A 34 10.22 -7.48 11.00
N CYS A 35 10.46 -8.63 11.62
CA CYS A 35 9.45 -9.65 11.77
C CYS A 35 9.37 -10.11 13.22
N ALA A 36 8.19 -10.58 13.61
CA ALA A 36 7.92 -11.18 14.91
C ALA A 36 7.24 -12.54 14.69
N ALA A 37 7.74 -13.57 15.36
CA ALA A 37 7.23 -14.94 15.29
C ALA A 37 7.60 -15.70 16.58
N PRO A 38 7.00 -16.87 16.83
CA PRO A 38 7.41 -17.77 17.90
C PRO A 38 8.92 -18.08 17.88
N GLU A 39 9.48 -18.29 19.06
CA GLU A 39 10.92 -18.50 19.26
C GLU A 39 11.49 -19.58 18.33
N LYS A 40 10.78 -20.71 18.18
CA LYS A 40 11.20 -21.82 17.31
C LYS A 40 11.34 -21.40 15.85
N LEU A 41 10.45 -20.54 15.36
CA LEU A 41 10.49 -20.02 13.99
C LEU A 41 11.58 -18.95 13.84
N MET A 42 11.74 -18.07 14.84
CA MET A 42 12.77 -17.03 14.81
C MET A 42 14.19 -17.61 14.82
N LYS A 43 14.44 -18.73 15.50
CA LYS A 43 15.73 -19.43 15.45
C LYS A 43 16.11 -19.81 14.03
N GLU A 44 15.18 -20.35 13.24
CA GLU A 44 15.44 -20.71 11.83
C GLU A 44 15.57 -19.48 10.94
N PHE A 45 14.75 -18.45 11.15
CA PHE A 45 14.85 -17.19 10.42
C PHE A 45 16.22 -16.52 10.63
N GLN A 46 16.72 -16.49 11.87
CA GLN A 46 18.01 -15.86 12.21
C GLN A 46 19.19 -16.57 11.55
N LYS A 47 19.17 -17.91 11.43
CA LYS A 47 20.18 -18.66 10.67
C LYS A 47 20.26 -18.15 9.23
N VAL A 48 19.12 -17.99 8.56
CA VAL A 48 19.08 -17.47 7.18
C VAL A 48 19.51 -16.01 7.13
N HIS A 49 18.92 -15.16 7.98
CA HIS A 49 19.21 -13.73 8.01
C HIS A 49 20.71 -13.42 8.21
N GLN A 50 21.37 -14.19 9.08
CA GLN A 50 22.80 -14.09 9.34
C GLN A 50 23.65 -14.22 8.08
N PHE A 51 23.26 -15.11 7.14
CA PHE A 51 24.01 -15.33 5.89
C PHE A 51 23.51 -14.49 4.71
N VAL A 52 22.26 -13.98 4.77
CA VAL A 52 21.72 -13.13 3.70
C VAL A 52 22.19 -11.67 3.84
N VAL A 53 22.16 -11.11 5.06
CA VAL A 53 22.59 -9.72 5.29
C VAL A 53 23.42 -9.52 6.56
N PHE A 54 23.52 -10.52 7.45
CA PHE A 54 24.20 -10.46 8.75
C PHE A 54 23.58 -9.46 9.74
N CYS A 55 23.60 -8.17 9.42
CA CYS A 55 22.99 -7.10 10.19
C CYS A 55 22.44 -5.99 9.28
N VAL A 56 21.60 -5.12 9.82
CA VAL A 56 21.01 -3.97 9.11
C VAL A 56 21.59 -2.64 9.60
N ASN A 57 21.33 -1.55 8.88
CA ASN A 57 21.89 -0.22 9.14
C ASN A 57 21.74 0.23 10.61
N HIS A 58 22.85 0.25 11.35
CA HIS A 58 22.88 0.51 12.79
C HIS A 58 22.41 1.92 13.21
N PRO A 59 22.86 3.01 12.56
CA PRO A 59 22.31 4.35 12.85
C PRO A 59 20.79 4.42 12.71
N ILE A 60 20.21 3.81 11.68
CA ILE A 60 18.76 3.80 11.49
C ILE A 60 18.06 2.97 12.56
N GLN A 61 18.63 1.84 13.00
CA GLN A 61 18.08 1.08 14.13
C GLN A 61 17.98 1.95 15.39
N LYS A 62 19.04 2.71 15.71
CA LYS A 62 19.03 3.65 16.84
C LYS A 62 17.99 4.76 16.67
N ALA A 63 17.89 5.36 15.48
CA ALA A 63 16.92 6.41 15.20
C ALA A 63 15.49 5.90 15.37
N MET A 64 15.17 4.71 14.83
CA MET A 64 13.86 4.09 14.97
C MET A 64 13.55 3.74 16.42
N ALA A 65 14.51 3.18 17.17
CA ALA A 65 14.33 2.87 18.59
C ALA A 65 13.98 4.11 19.43
N THR A 66 14.55 5.27 19.11
CA THR A 66 14.19 6.54 19.75
C THR A 66 12.82 7.05 19.26
N TYR A 67 12.57 7.03 17.95
CA TYR A 67 11.34 7.55 17.34
C TYR A 67 10.08 6.80 17.80
N LEU A 68 10.18 5.49 18.02
CA LEU A 68 9.06 4.63 18.45
C LEU A 68 8.64 4.84 19.91
N LYS A 69 9.42 5.57 20.72
CA LYS A 69 9.06 5.87 22.10
C LYS A 69 7.84 6.80 22.21
N ASP A 70 7.60 7.61 21.19
CA ASP A 70 6.40 8.44 21.08
C ASP A 70 5.37 7.73 20.19
N GLU A 71 4.28 7.28 20.81
CA GLU A 71 3.20 6.57 20.14
C GLU A 71 2.38 7.45 19.18
N SER A 72 2.41 8.77 19.39
CA SER A 72 1.67 9.72 18.55
C SER A 72 2.15 9.70 17.10
N HIS A 73 3.39 9.27 16.86
CA HIS A 73 3.99 9.10 15.54
C HIS A 73 3.31 8.02 14.67
N TYR A 74 2.70 6.99 15.26
CA TYR A 74 2.07 5.90 14.50
C TYR A 74 0.57 5.75 14.74
N LEU A 75 0.03 6.17 15.89
CA LEU A 75 -1.40 6.03 16.18
C LEU A 75 -2.29 6.88 15.26
N LYS A 76 -1.76 7.96 14.69
CA LYS A 76 -2.50 8.87 13.79
C LYS A 76 -2.47 8.47 12.31
N LEU A 77 -1.70 7.46 11.94
CA LEU A 77 -1.50 7.08 10.52
C LEU A 77 -2.78 6.57 9.85
N SER A 78 -3.61 5.84 10.59
CA SER A 78 -4.87 5.32 10.05
C SER A 78 -5.82 6.45 9.66
N SER A 79 -6.03 7.42 10.55
CA SER A 79 -6.88 8.59 10.27
C SER A 79 -6.31 9.46 9.17
N PHE A 80 -4.99 9.65 9.14
CA PHE A 80 -4.31 10.42 8.10
C PHE A 80 -4.56 9.85 6.69
N TYR A 81 -4.32 8.54 6.49
CA TYR A 81 -4.56 7.93 5.19
C TYR A 81 -6.05 7.82 4.84
N GLN A 82 -6.90 7.63 5.85
CA GLN A 82 -8.35 7.62 5.63
C GLN A 82 -8.84 8.97 5.10
N GLN A 83 -8.39 10.09 5.67
CA GLN A 83 -8.74 11.43 5.19
C GLN A 83 -8.29 11.64 3.74
N LYS A 84 -7.08 11.20 3.37
CA LYS A 84 -6.60 11.28 1.97
C LYS A 84 -7.41 10.42 1.00
N ARG A 85 -7.78 9.20 1.41
CA ARG A 85 -8.69 8.34 0.64
C ARG A 85 -10.03 9.05 0.44
N ASP A 86 -10.64 9.53 1.51
CA ASP A 86 -11.98 10.12 1.48
C ASP A 86 -12.01 11.42 0.68
N PHE A 87 -10.94 12.22 0.75
CA PHE A 87 -10.75 13.39 -0.11
C PHE A 87 -10.69 13.00 -1.59
N PHE A 88 -9.87 12.02 -1.96
CA PHE A 88 -9.80 11.54 -3.35
C PHE A 88 -11.15 10.97 -3.82
N LEU A 89 -11.84 10.19 -2.99
CA LEU A 89 -13.16 9.64 -3.33
C LEU A 89 -14.24 10.73 -3.47
N HIS A 90 -14.19 11.76 -2.64
CA HIS A 90 -15.06 12.93 -2.77
C HIS A 90 -14.87 13.61 -4.13
N LEU A 91 -13.61 13.83 -4.52
CA LEU A 91 -13.26 14.40 -5.82
C LEU A 91 -13.60 13.49 -7.01
N MET A 92 -13.73 12.18 -6.81
CA MET A 92 -14.12 11.23 -7.86
C MET A 92 -15.63 11.03 -7.98
N LYS A 93 -16.44 11.67 -7.12
CA LYS A 93 -17.91 11.60 -7.20
C LYS A 93 -18.38 12.08 -8.58
N GLY A 94 -19.31 11.34 -9.17
CA GLY A 94 -19.85 11.62 -10.50
C GLY A 94 -18.99 11.15 -11.66
N SER A 95 -17.81 10.58 -11.41
CA SER A 95 -17.04 9.91 -12.48
C SER A 95 -17.70 8.59 -12.90
N SER A 96 -17.39 8.16 -14.12
CA SER A 96 -17.85 6.88 -14.70
C SER A 96 -17.17 5.65 -14.07
N PHE A 97 -16.20 5.84 -13.17
CA PHE A 97 -15.51 4.74 -12.49
C PHE A 97 -16.41 4.12 -11.43
N LYS A 98 -16.46 2.78 -11.39
CA LYS A 98 -17.03 2.04 -10.27
C LYS A 98 -15.97 1.95 -9.16
N ILE A 99 -16.30 2.41 -7.96
CA ILE A 99 -15.34 2.53 -6.87
C ILE A 99 -15.92 1.93 -5.58
N ILE A 100 -15.20 0.95 -5.01
CA ILE A 100 -15.45 0.44 -3.66
C ILE A 100 -14.39 1.03 -2.73
N PRO A 101 -14.75 1.83 -1.70
CA PRO A 101 -13.78 2.45 -0.82
C PRO A 101 -12.83 1.44 -0.19
N SER A 102 -11.53 1.68 -0.36
CA SER A 102 -10.50 0.78 0.17
C SER A 102 -10.52 0.72 1.69
N LYS A 103 -10.52 -0.50 2.26
CA LYS A 103 -10.57 -0.71 3.72
C LYS A 103 -9.20 -0.67 4.40
N GLY A 104 -8.12 -0.56 3.63
CA GLY A 104 -6.75 -0.53 4.14
C GLY A 104 -5.72 -0.33 3.03
N THR A 105 -4.45 -0.20 3.40
CA THR A 105 -3.39 0.31 2.52
C THR A 105 -3.66 1.74 2.06
N TYR A 106 -2.74 2.30 1.27
CA TYR A 106 -2.89 3.61 0.65
C TYR A 106 -3.19 3.51 -0.86
N PHE A 107 -3.79 2.41 -1.29
CA PHE A 107 -4.22 2.15 -2.66
C PHE A 107 -5.73 2.13 -2.79
N GLN A 108 -6.22 2.63 -3.93
CA GLN A 108 -7.63 2.58 -4.33
C GLN A 108 -7.73 1.86 -5.67
N MET A 109 -8.71 0.97 -5.78
CA MET A 109 -9.05 0.27 -7.02
C MET A 109 -10.11 1.09 -7.75
N LEU A 110 -9.92 1.30 -9.04
CA LEU A 110 -10.88 1.96 -9.93
C LEU A 110 -11.27 0.97 -11.02
N ASP A 111 -12.54 0.63 -11.09
CA ASP A 111 -13.11 -0.20 -12.14
C ASP A 111 -13.58 0.71 -13.30
N PHE A 112 -13.06 0.44 -14.49
CA PHE A 112 -13.28 1.22 -15.71
C PHE A 112 -14.15 0.49 -16.73
N SER A 113 -14.91 -0.54 -16.31
CA SER A 113 -15.75 -1.36 -17.20
C SER A 113 -16.75 -0.56 -18.03
N GLU A 114 -17.25 0.57 -17.50
CA GLU A 114 -18.18 1.47 -18.21
C GLU A 114 -17.49 2.56 -19.04
N ILE A 115 -16.15 2.62 -19.00
CA ILE A 115 -15.35 3.67 -19.65
C ILE A 115 -14.67 3.14 -20.92
N SER A 116 -14.15 1.91 -20.88
CA SER A 116 -13.36 1.37 -21.99
C SER A 116 -13.47 -0.14 -22.16
N ASN A 117 -13.51 -0.56 -23.42
CA ASN A 117 -13.41 -1.96 -23.83
C ASN A 117 -11.97 -2.49 -23.86
N GLU A 118 -10.96 -1.64 -23.64
CA GLU A 118 -9.55 -2.03 -23.57
C GLU A 118 -9.24 -2.99 -22.43
N ASN A 119 -8.16 -3.77 -22.57
CA ASN A 119 -7.60 -4.44 -21.40
C ASN A 119 -6.94 -3.43 -20.45
N ASP A 120 -6.75 -3.81 -19.19
CA ASP A 120 -6.23 -2.89 -18.17
C ASP A 120 -4.81 -2.38 -18.44
N ILE A 121 -3.97 -3.18 -19.10
CA ILE A 121 -2.62 -2.77 -19.54
C ILE A 121 -2.73 -1.64 -20.56
N ALA A 122 -3.50 -1.85 -21.63
CA ALA A 122 -3.70 -0.84 -22.67
C ALA A 122 -4.35 0.44 -22.11
N PHE A 123 -5.35 0.29 -21.24
CA PHE A 123 -5.99 1.42 -20.56
C PHE A 123 -4.99 2.20 -19.70
N ALA A 124 -4.16 1.53 -18.89
CA ALA A 124 -3.15 2.18 -18.06
C ALA A 124 -2.06 2.89 -18.90
N GLU A 125 -1.66 2.30 -20.02
CA GLU A 125 -0.75 2.95 -20.97
C GLU A 125 -1.36 4.20 -21.60
N ARG A 126 -2.63 4.12 -22.04
CA ARG A 126 -3.36 5.25 -22.61
C ARG A 126 -3.47 6.40 -21.62
N LEU A 127 -3.90 6.10 -20.38
CA LEU A 127 -3.92 7.08 -19.29
C LEU A 127 -2.57 7.77 -19.08
N THR A 128 -1.47 7.02 -19.18
CA THR A 128 -0.12 7.58 -19.01
C THR A 128 0.28 8.45 -20.20
N LYS A 129 0.07 7.98 -21.43
CA LYS A 129 0.52 8.67 -22.67
C LYS A 129 -0.31 9.92 -22.94
N GLU A 130 -1.63 9.79 -22.88
CA GLU A 130 -2.59 10.82 -23.30
C GLU A 130 -2.99 11.74 -22.14
N HIS A 131 -3.25 11.17 -20.96
CA HIS A 131 -3.78 11.91 -19.81
C HIS A 131 -2.71 12.25 -18.75
N LYS A 132 -1.47 11.78 -18.93
CA LYS A 132 -0.35 11.95 -17.98
C LYS A 132 -0.65 11.40 -16.58
N ILE A 133 -1.54 10.41 -16.48
CA ILE A 133 -1.88 9.71 -15.23
C ILE A 133 -1.30 8.29 -15.26
N ALA A 134 -0.26 8.07 -14.47
CA ALA A 134 0.31 6.73 -14.29
C ALA A 134 -0.51 5.92 -13.29
N THR A 135 -1.02 4.77 -13.73
CA THR A 135 -1.76 3.80 -12.91
C THR A 135 -1.16 2.42 -13.08
N ILE A 136 -1.53 1.47 -12.21
CA ILE A 136 -1.03 0.10 -12.30
C ILE A 136 -2.17 -0.83 -12.74
N PRO A 137 -2.06 -1.54 -13.87
CA PRO A 137 -3.03 -2.57 -14.24
C PRO A 137 -3.06 -3.67 -13.20
N THR A 138 -4.21 -4.30 -12.99
CA THR A 138 -4.39 -5.28 -11.91
C THR A 138 -4.09 -6.70 -12.36
N SER A 139 -4.22 -6.96 -13.66
CA SER A 139 -3.89 -8.23 -14.31
C SER A 139 -2.46 -8.69 -14.03
N VAL A 140 -1.51 -7.77 -13.85
CA VAL A 140 -0.11 -8.12 -13.53
C VAL A 140 0.08 -8.74 -12.14
N PHE A 141 -0.90 -8.61 -11.26
CA PHE A 141 -0.93 -9.26 -9.94
C PHE A 141 -1.74 -10.56 -9.93
N ASN A 142 -2.41 -10.89 -11.03
CA ASN A 142 -3.28 -12.06 -11.13
C ASN A 142 -2.59 -13.17 -11.92
N GLU A 143 -2.76 -14.41 -11.46
CA GLU A 143 -2.38 -15.59 -12.22
C GLU A 143 -3.06 -15.58 -13.59
N GLY A 144 -2.32 -15.98 -14.63
CA GLY A 144 -2.81 -15.99 -16.01
C GLY A 144 -3.18 -14.61 -16.57
N ARG A 145 -2.75 -13.50 -15.94
CA ARG A 145 -3.07 -12.11 -16.34
C ARG A 145 -4.57 -11.84 -16.44
N LYS A 146 -5.37 -12.43 -15.54
CA LYS A 146 -6.82 -12.23 -15.54
C LYS A 146 -7.16 -10.74 -15.38
N ASN A 147 -7.89 -10.21 -16.37
CA ASN A 147 -8.28 -8.81 -16.44
C ASN A 147 -9.70 -8.62 -15.88
N PHE A 148 -9.81 -7.86 -14.80
CA PHE A 148 -11.09 -7.52 -14.16
C PHE A 148 -11.55 -6.09 -14.47
N LYS A 149 -10.98 -5.43 -15.49
CA LYS A 149 -11.24 -4.03 -15.83
C LYS A 149 -10.98 -3.09 -14.65
N GLN A 150 -9.91 -3.37 -13.91
CA GLN A 150 -9.51 -2.57 -12.76
C GLN A 150 -8.08 -2.07 -12.91
N ILE A 151 -7.87 -0.83 -12.48
CA ILE A 151 -6.55 -0.22 -12.29
C ILE A 151 -6.39 0.18 -10.83
N ARG A 152 -5.15 0.17 -10.35
CA ARG A 152 -4.79 0.57 -8.99
C ARG A 152 -4.12 1.93 -9.00
N VAL A 153 -4.63 2.85 -8.18
CA VAL A 153 -4.03 4.16 -7.91
C VAL A 153 -3.51 4.25 -6.48
N CYS A 154 -2.53 5.12 -6.25
CA CYS A 154 -1.92 5.35 -4.93
C CYS A 154 -2.29 6.74 -4.44
N PHE A 155 -3.01 6.83 -3.32
CA PHE A 155 -3.43 8.12 -2.75
C PHE A 155 -2.47 8.66 -1.67
N ALA A 156 -1.32 8.02 -1.46
CA ALA A 156 -0.22 8.55 -0.66
C ALA A 156 0.52 9.68 -1.42
N LYS A 157 -0.18 10.78 -1.71
CA LYS A 157 0.27 11.94 -2.47
C LYS A 157 -0.19 13.24 -1.80
N THR A 158 0.30 14.38 -2.29
CA THR A 158 -0.19 15.69 -1.84
C THR A 158 -1.63 15.91 -2.30
N ASP A 159 -2.37 16.79 -1.63
CA ASP A 159 -3.78 16.99 -1.95
C ASP A 159 -3.94 17.68 -3.31
N GLU A 160 -2.99 18.53 -3.71
CA GLU A 160 -2.93 19.14 -5.04
C GLU A 160 -2.75 18.09 -6.13
N THR A 161 -1.89 17.10 -5.89
CA THR A 161 -1.67 15.98 -6.83
C THR A 161 -2.96 15.17 -6.99
N LEU A 162 -3.68 14.91 -5.89
CA LEU A 162 -4.95 14.18 -5.91
C LEU A 162 -6.05 14.97 -6.64
N ALA A 163 -6.15 16.27 -6.40
CA ALA A 163 -7.11 17.14 -7.07
C ALA A 163 -6.88 17.22 -8.58
N GLN A 164 -5.63 17.37 -9.02
CA GLN A 164 -5.28 17.38 -10.44
C GLN A 164 -5.61 16.05 -11.11
N ALA A 165 -5.26 14.93 -10.47
CA ALA A 165 -5.55 13.60 -11.00
C ALA A 165 -7.06 13.35 -11.09
N ALA A 166 -7.82 13.67 -10.04
CA ALA A 166 -9.27 13.47 -10.02
C ALA A 166 -9.98 14.30 -11.09
N LYS A 167 -9.56 15.55 -11.31
CA LYS A 167 -10.11 16.41 -12.37
C LYS A 167 -9.99 15.76 -13.76
N ILE A 168 -8.84 15.15 -14.04
CA ILE A 168 -8.59 14.46 -15.32
C ILE A 168 -9.43 13.17 -15.40
N LEU A 169 -9.42 12.37 -14.34
CA LEU A 169 -10.15 11.09 -14.30
C LEU A 169 -11.67 11.26 -14.36
N GLN A 170 -12.23 12.37 -13.87
CA GLN A 170 -13.66 12.69 -13.97
C GLN A 170 -14.12 12.98 -15.40
N GLN A 171 -13.21 13.34 -16.30
CA GLN A 171 -13.53 13.67 -17.70
C GLN A 171 -13.54 12.44 -18.62
N LEU A 172 -13.26 11.26 -18.05
CA LEU A 172 -13.21 9.98 -18.77
C LEU A 172 -14.58 9.29 -18.84
#